data_AF-A0A519FBB6-F1
#
_entry.id   AF-A0A519FBB6-F1
#
_cell.length_a   1.000
_cell.length_b   1.000
_cell.length_c   1.000
_cell.angle_alpha   90.00
_cell.angle_beta   90.00
_cell.angle_gamma   90.00
#
_symmetry.space_group_name_H-M   'P 1'
#
loop_
_entity.id
_entity.type
_entity.pdbx_description
1 polymer ?
#
loop_
_entity_poly.entity_id
_entity_poly.type
_entity_poly.pdbx_seq_one_letter_code
_entity_poly.pdbx_strand_id
1 'polypeptide(L)' 'LTKVEPAGQYALKLTFDDGHDSGLFTWEYLEQLAQRQAQLWEEYLAELKAAGKSRDPSEQVIKLML' A
#
# COMPACT_ATOMS: atom_id res chain seq x y z
N LEU A 1 -0.35 2.86 -10.80
CA LEU A 1 -1.71 2.32 -11.07
C LEU A 1 -1.97 2.39 -12.58
N THR A 2 -2.32 1.27 -13.20
CA THR A 2 -2.45 1.16 -14.67
C THR A 2 -3.89 0.90 -15.13
N LYS A 3 -4.76 0.36 -14.28
CA LYS A 3 -6.16 0.09 -14.63
C LYS A 3 -7.08 0.08 -13.40
N VAL A 4 -8.33 0.47 -13.61
CA VAL A 4 -9.42 0.40 -12.64
C VAL A 4 -10.66 -0.11 -13.34
N GLU A 5 -11.26 -1.18 -12.82
CA GLU A 5 -12.46 -1.80 -13.39
C GLU A 5 -13.48 -2.12 -12.30
N PRO A 6 -14.79 -1.96 -12.55
CA PRO A 6 -15.81 -2.45 -11.63
C PRO A 6 -15.82 -3.99 -11.60
N ALA A 7 -15.95 -4.55 -10.41
CA ALA A 7 -16.23 -5.96 -10.18
C ALA A 7 -17.66 -6.10 -9.67
N GLY A 8 -18.61 -6.19 -10.61
CA GLY A 8 -20.04 -6.11 -10.29
C GLY A 8 -20.40 -4.76 -9.69
N GLN A 9 -21.24 -4.76 -8.64
CA GLN A 9 -21.67 -3.55 -7.93
C GLN A 9 -21.03 -3.36 -6.56
N TYR A 10 -20.16 -4.25 -6.12
CA TYR A 10 -19.69 -4.32 -4.73
C TYR A 10 -18.19 -4.04 -4.54
N ALA A 11 -17.41 -4.03 -5.62
CA ALA A 11 -15.96 -3.86 -5.55
C ALA A 11 -15.35 -3.24 -6.81
N LEU A 12 -14.11 -2.81 -6.69
CA LEU A 12 -13.21 -2.44 -7.78
C LEU A 12 -12.08 -3.46 -7.90
N LYS A 13 -11.75 -3.82 -9.14
CA LYS A 13 -10.50 -4.49 -9.49
C LYS A 13 -9.46 -3.41 -9.85
N LEU A 14 -8.34 -3.39 -9.13
CA LEU A 14 -7.25 -2.45 -9.37
C LEU A 14 -6.04 -3.20 -9.94
N THR A 15 -5.43 -2.64 -10.98
CA THR A 15 -4.17 -3.14 -11.55
C THR A 15 -3.05 -2.14 -11.30
N PHE A 16 -1.98 -2.60 -10.67
CA PHE A 16 -0.80 -1.82 -10.35
C PHE A 16 0.28 -1.98 -11.44
N ASP A 17 1.21 -1.04 -11.49
CA ASP A 17 2.31 -1.01 -12.48
C ASP A 17 3.46 -1.96 -12.13
N ASP A 18 3.53 -2.44 -10.90
CA ASP A 18 4.49 -3.43 -10.42
C ASP A 18 4.09 -4.90 -10.72
N GLY A 19 3.02 -5.09 -11.49
CA GLY A 19 2.55 -6.40 -11.96
C GLY A 19 1.41 -7.02 -11.14
N HIS A 20 0.95 -6.38 -10.06
CA HIS A 20 -0.19 -6.89 -9.29
C HIS A 20 -1.53 -6.57 -9.97
N ASP A 21 -2.30 -7.62 -10.32
CA ASP A 21 -3.55 -7.49 -11.09
C ASP A 21 -4.73 -8.34 -10.58
N SER A 22 -4.60 -9.01 -9.44
CA SER A 22 -5.57 -9.99 -8.94
C SER A 22 -6.46 -9.47 -7.80
N GLY A 23 -6.19 -8.28 -7.26
CA GLY A 23 -6.88 -7.74 -6.09
C GLY A 23 -8.30 -7.23 -6.38
N LEU A 24 -9.25 -7.57 -5.50
CA LEU A 24 -10.58 -6.98 -5.44
C LEU A 24 -10.72 -6.16 -4.16
N PHE A 25 -11.21 -4.92 -4.30
CA PHE A 25 -11.33 -3.94 -3.23
C PHE A 25 -12.79 -3.55 -3.09
N THR A 26 -13.45 -3.97 -2.00
CA THR A 26 -14.87 -3.61 -1.77
C THR A 26 -15.02 -2.12 -1.46
N TRP A 27 -16.22 -1.57 -1.66
CA TRP A 27 -16.49 -0.18 -1.34
C TRP A 27 -16.26 0.14 0.14
N GLU A 28 -16.70 -0.73 1.05
CA GLU A 28 -16.51 -0.54 2.49
C GLU A 28 -15.03 -0.56 2.87
N TYR A 29 -14.22 -1.39 2.21
CA TYR A 29 -12.79 -1.44 2.47
C TYR A 29 -12.08 -0.20 1.93
N LEU A 30 -12.42 0.27 0.72
CA LEU A 30 -11.89 1.50 0.17
C LEU A 30 -12.24 2.73 1.03
N GLU A 31 -13.47 2.78 1.56
CA GLU A 31 -13.89 3.83 2.50
C GLU A 31 -13.05 3.77 3.80
N GLN A 32 -12.88 2.59 4.39
CA GLN A 32 -12.04 2.44 5.58
C GLN A 32 -10.59 2.88 5.34
N LEU A 33 -10.01 2.51 4.19
CA LEU A 33 -8.67 2.94 3.80
C LEU A 33 -8.60 4.46 3.65
N ALA A 34 -9.61 5.10 3.06
CA ALA A 34 -9.65 6.55 2.91
C ALA A 34 -9.75 7.27 4.26
N GLN A 35 -10.60 6.78 5.17
CA GLN A 35 -10.79 7.37 6.50
C GLN A 35 -9.57 7.19 7.41
N ARG A 36 -8.89 6.05 7.30
CA ARG A 36 -7.77 5.66 8.19
C ARG A 36 -6.39 5.82 7.55
N GLN A 37 -6.30 6.45 6.37
CA GLN A 37 -5.09 6.52 5.56
C GLN A 37 -3.87 6.97 6.37
N ALA A 38 -4.00 8.06 7.14
CA ALA A 38 -2.88 8.63 7.89
C ALA A 38 -2.37 7.66 8.97
N GLN A 39 -3.29 7.10 9.76
CA GLN A 39 -2.96 6.14 10.82
C GLN A 39 -2.27 4.90 10.23
N LEU A 40 -2.88 4.28 9.21
CA LEU A 40 -2.35 3.05 8.61
C LEU A 40 -0.98 3.29 7.96
N TRP A 41 -0.75 4.49 7.43
CA TRP A 41 0.52 4.87 6.85
C TRP A 41 1.63 5.02 7.89
N GLU A 42 1.34 5.69 9.01
CA GLU A 42 2.29 5.82 10.11
C GLU A 42 2.65 4.47 10.71
N GLU A 43 1.67 3.59 10.91
CA GLU A 43 1.85 2.22 11.37
C GLU A 43 2.78 1.44 10.42
N TYR A 44 2.49 1.48 9.10
CA TYR A 44 3.34 0.83 8.08
C TYR A 44 4.79 1.34 8.10
N LEU A 45 5.01 2.66 8.20
CA LEU A 45 6.35 3.25 8.23
C LEU A 45 7.12 2.85 9.50
N ALA A 46 6.43 2.77 10.64
CA ALA A 46 7.02 2.32 11.90
C ALA A 46 7.47 0.84 11.80
N GLU A 47 6.64 -0.03 11.25
CA GLU A 47 6.97 -1.45 11.02
C GLU A 47 8.15 -1.60 10.07
N LEU A 48 8.16 -0.84 8.97
CA LEU A 48 9.23 -0.89 7.97
C LEU A 48 10.57 -0.46 8.57
N LYS A 49 10.58 0.60 9.38
CA LYS A 49 11.76 1.07 10.10
C LYS A 49 12.24 0.04 11.13
N ALA A 50 11.32 -0.58 11.87
CA ALA A 50 11.65 -1.63 12.84
C ALA A 50 12.27 -2.86 12.15
N ALA A 51 11.78 -3.21 10.96
CA ALA A 51 12.32 -4.28 10.11
C ALA A 51 13.65 -3.90 9.42
N GLY A 52 14.09 -2.64 9.50
CA GLY A 52 15.29 -2.13 8.81
C GLY A 52 15.17 -2.19 7.28
N LYS A 53 13.95 -2.09 6.75
CA LYS A 53 13.65 -2.08 5.32
C LYS A 53 13.40 -0.65 4.83
N SER A 54 13.41 -0.47 3.52
CA SER A 54 12.96 0.74 2.85
C SER A 54 11.88 0.44 1.82
N ARG A 55 11.10 1.47 1.50
CA ARG A 55 10.12 1.50 0.41
C ARG A 55 10.79 1.76 -0.92
N ASP A 56 11.91 2.48 -0.90
CA ASP A 56 12.68 2.74 -2.09
C ASP A 56 13.59 1.52 -2.32
N PRO A 57 13.43 0.81 -3.45
CA PRO A 57 14.26 -0.36 -3.75
C PRO A 57 15.76 -0.02 -3.88
N SER A 58 16.11 1.26 -4.05
CA SER A 58 17.48 1.76 -4.17
C SER A 58 18.09 2.28 -2.86
N GLU A 59 17.30 2.40 -1.78
CA GLU A 59 17.81 2.95 -0.54
C GLU A 59 18.68 1.95 0.22
N GLN A 60 19.97 2.29 0.37
CA GLN A 60 20.89 1.56 1.23
C GLN A 60 20.80 2.14 2.64
N VAL A 61 20.25 1.36 3.57
CA VAL A 61 20.17 1.75 4.99
C VAL A 61 21.57 1.65 5.62
N ILE A 62 22.42 2.64 5.38
CA ILE A 62 23.71 2.78 6.08
C ILE A 62 23.42 3.39 7.45
N LYS A 63 23.25 2.55 8.48
CA LYS A 63 23.23 3.01 9.87
C LYS A 63 24.66 3.32 10.32
N LEU A 64 25.13 4.55 10.13
CA LEU A 64 26.22 5.06 10.97
C LEU A 64 25.64 5.33 12.36
N MET A 65 25.82 4.37 13.27
CA MET A 65 25.61 4.63 14.69
C MET A 65 26.84 5.40 15.20
N LEU A 66 26.61 6.63 15.67
CA LEU A 66 27.50 7.40 16.54
C LEU A 66 26.79 7.58 17.87
#